data_AF-A0A9X9WKZ7-F1
#
_entry.id   AF-A0A9X9WKZ7-F1
#
_cell.length_a   1.000
_cell.length_b   1.000
_cell.length_c   1.000
_cell.angle_alpha   90.00
_cell.angle_beta   90.00
_cell.angle_gamma   90.00
#
_symmetry.space_group_name_H-M   'P 1'
#
loop_
_entity.id
_entity.type
_entity.pdbx_description
1 polymer ?
#
loop_
_entity_poly.entity_id
_entity_poly.type
_entity_poly.pdbx_seq_one_letter_code
_entity_poly.pdbx_strand_id
1 'polypeptide(L)'
;MPSVPAHRRAAVVPALLGLMLLSGCGTYHIRADSSALDGQQKPQEWNGTITISSDPTGARCTVTRDNAQVAEIASTPGNVQLARGNSPATVSCTAAGHMPTTETLRPLRDFGLHHHQPTGPNGIVQGRIDIETGRVRRFYDTTVALPPASFASAADRDAWFASRAQAIRTYWTLHIGRAERNSDATIDTAQTLRGYMDADLAALDRQKAAAVIAAPARRGR
;
A
#
# COMPACT_ATOMS: atom_id res chain seq x y z
N MET A 1 89.29 16.82 -5.44
CA MET A 1 88.17 16.04 -6.03
C MET A 1 87.22 15.65 -4.90
N PRO A 2 86.12 16.39 -4.66
CA PRO A 2 85.09 15.98 -3.71
C PRO A 2 83.96 15.23 -4.43
N SER A 3 83.51 14.15 -3.80
CA SER A 3 82.48 13.21 -4.24
C SER A 3 81.07 13.81 -4.17
N VAL A 4 80.31 13.62 -5.25
CA VAL A 4 78.90 14.06 -5.39
C VAL A 4 77.97 12.98 -4.79
N PRO A 5 76.99 13.33 -3.94
CA PRO A 5 76.00 12.37 -3.46
C PRO A 5 74.83 12.22 -4.46
N ALA A 6 74.42 10.97 -4.68
CA ALA A 6 73.34 10.58 -5.57
C ALA A 6 71.95 10.92 -4.99
N HIS A 7 71.18 11.75 -5.69
CA HIS A 7 69.78 12.02 -5.37
C HIS A 7 68.89 10.82 -5.74
N ARG A 8 68.29 10.19 -4.74
CA ARG A 8 67.19 9.22 -4.91
C ARG A 8 65.92 9.97 -5.35
N ARG A 9 65.45 9.69 -6.56
CA ARG A 9 64.12 10.10 -7.04
C ARG A 9 63.07 9.21 -6.37
N ALA A 10 62.29 9.77 -5.45
CA ALA A 10 61.08 9.11 -4.96
C ALA A 10 59.98 9.26 -6.02
N ALA A 11 59.51 8.13 -6.53
CA ALA A 11 58.34 8.06 -7.40
C ALA A 11 57.09 8.38 -6.57
N VAL A 12 56.39 9.45 -6.96
CA VAL A 12 55.01 9.74 -6.55
C VAL A 12 54.09 9.21 -7.65
N VAL A 13 52.88 8.78 -7.27
CA VAL A 13 51.73 8.31 -8.08
C VAL A 13 51.57 6.77 -8.03
N PRO A 14 50.38 6.20 -7.67
CA PRO A 14 49.02 6.76 -7.87
C PRO A 14 48.07 6.71 -6.67
N ALA A 15 47.39 7.84 -6.42
CA ALA A 15 46.19 7.93 -5.58
C ALA A 15 44.90 8.11 -6.43
N LEU A 16 44.82 7.44 -7.59
CA LEU A 16 43.72 7.61 -8.56
C LEU A 16 42.77 6.41 -8.69
N LEU A 17 42.98 5.32 -7.93
CA LEU A 17 42.12 4.12 -7.99
C LEU A 17 40.97 4.09 -6.96
N GLY A 18 40.90 5.04 -6.02
CA GLY A 18 39.93 5.03 -4.93
C GLY A 18 38.54 5.60 -5.24
N LEU A 19 38.38 6.36 -6.32
CA LEU A 19 37.15 7.11 -6.61
C LEU A 19 36.08 6.36 -7.43
N MET A 20 36.40 5.17 -7.95
CA MET A 20 35.47 4.36 -8.77
C MET A 20 34.56 3.43 -7.95
N LEU A 21 34.77 3.27 -6.63
CA LEU A 21 34.02 2.32 -5.80
C LEU A 21 32.81 2.93 -5.06
N LEU A 22 32.58 4.24 -5.17
CA LEU A 22 31.50 4.94 -4.45
C LEU A 22 30.29 5.31 -5.33
N SER A 23 30.35 5.04 -6.64
CA SER A 23 29.28 5.38 -7.59
C SER A 23 28.19 4.30 -7.72
N GLY A 24 28.32 3.15 -7.06
CA GLY A 24 27.42 2.00 -7.25
C GLY A 24 26.10 2.01 -6.47
N CYS A 25 25.99 2.73 -5.35
CA CYS A 25 24.82 2.61 -4.47
C CYS A 25 23.62 3.45 -4.95
N GLY A 26 23.86 4.57 -5.65
CA GLY A 26 22.79 5.50 -6.08
C GLY A 26 21.87 4.94 -7.18
N THR A 27 22.35 3.96 -7.95
CA THR A 27 21.56 3.31 -9.03
C THR A 27 20.64 2.20 -8.53
N TYR A 28 20.83 1.72 -7.30
CA TYR A 28 20.14 0.55 -6.79
C TYR A 28 18.63 0.77 -6.60
N HIS A 29 18.25 1.89 -5.98
CA HIS A 29 16.83 2.20 -5.72
C HIS A 29 16.02 2.45 -6.99
N ILE A 30 16.61 3.09 -8.01
CA ILE A 30 15.95 3.33 -9.30
C ILE A 30 15.70 2.01 -10.03
N ARG A 31 16.69 1.10 -10.02
CA ARG A 31 16.53 -0.25 -10.60
C ARG A 31 15.41 -1.03 -9.89
N ALA A 32 15.37 -0.98 -8.56
CA ALA A 32 14.39 -1.69 -7.75
C ALA A 32 12.94 -1.20 -7.97
N ASP A 33 12.72 0.10 -8.15
CA ASP A 33 11.38 0.61 -8.51
C ASP A 33 11.01 0.27 -9.95
N SER A 34 11.97 0.37 -10.89
CA SER A 34 11.73 0.02 -12.28
C SER A 34 11.40 -1.46 -12.48
N SER A 35 12.03 -2.37 -11.73
CA SER A 35 11.74 -3.81 -11.79
C SER A 35 10.38 -4.14 -11.18
N ALA A 36 10.00 -3.45 -10.09
CA ALA A 36 8.67 -3.60 -9.50
C ALA A 36 7.56 -3.18 -10.47
N LEU A 37 7.78 -2.10 -11.24
CA LEU A 37 6.81 -1.58 -12.21
C LEU A 37 6.75 -2.37 -13.51
N ASP A 38 7.78 -3.14 -13.88
CA ASP A 38 7.80 -4.00 -15.08
C ASP A 38 7.40 -3.24 -16.37
N GLY A 39 8.01 -2.07 -16.56
CA GLY A 39 7.72 -1.18 -17.70
C GLY A 39 6.39 -0.44 -17.63
N GLN A 40 5.60 -0.59 -16.57
CA GLN A 40 4.40 0.23 -16.38
C GLN A 40 4.74 1.70 -16.10
N GLN A 41 3.86 2.58 -16.57
CA GLN A 41 3.99 4.01 -16.33
C GLN A 41 3.99 4.29 -14.82
N LYS A 42 4.92 5.15 -14.39
CA LYS A 42 4.97 5.65 -13.02
C LYS A 42 3.62 6.27 -12.65
N PRO A 43 3.03 5.92 -11.50
CA PRO A 43 1.79 6.55 -11.07
C PRO A 43 1.94 8.07 -10.95
N GLN A 44 0.85 8.80 -11.16
CA GLN A 44 0.80 10.24 -10.91
C GLN A 44 1.24 10.55 -9.47
N GLU A 45 1.89 11.70 -9.31
CA GLU A 45 2.20 12.26 -8.00
C GLU A 45 0.93 12.36 -7.14
N TRP A 46 1.08 11.94 -5.88
CA TRP A 46 -0.04 11.88 -4.97
C TRP A 46 -0.29 13.23 -4.29
N ASN A 47 -1.51 13.74 -4.43
CA ASN A 47 -1.95 15.02 -3.88
C ASN A 47 -2.52 14.94 -2.45
N GLY A 48 -2.44 13.78 -1.79
CA GLY A 48 -2.98 13.56 -0.44
C GLY A 48 -4.46 13.17 -0.39
N THR A 49 -5.16 13.19 -1.52
CA THR A 49 -6.61 12.91 -1.57
C THR A 49 -6.85 11.50 -2.10
N ILE A 50 -7.85 10.83 -1.51
CA ILE A 50 -8.44 9.61 -2.07
C ILE A 50 -9.95 9.78 -2.22
N THR A 51 -10.53 9.03 -3.15
CA THR A 51 -11.97 8.85 -3.29
C THR A 51 -12.41 7.61 -2.53
N ILE A 52 -13.38 7.75 -1.63
CA ILE A 52 -14.06 6.63 -0.99
C ILE A 52 -15.44 6.51 -1.63
N SER A 53 -15.66 5.37 -2.27
CA SER A 53 -16.94 4.96 -2.86
C SER A 53 -17.57 3.85 -2.03
N SER A 54 -18.83 3.52 -2.31
CA SER A 54 -19.45 2.32 -1.76
C SER A 54 -20.34 1.62 -2.78
N ASP A 55 -20.60 0.35 -2.52
CA ASP A 55 -21.57 -0.48 -3.24
C ASP A 55 -22.58 -1.04 -2.21
N PRO A 56 -23.84 -0.56 -2.17
CA PRO A 56 -24.43 0.42 -3.09
C PRO A 56 -23.88 1.84 -2.85
N THR A 57 -24.01 2.70 -3.86
CA THR A 57 -23.65 4.13 -3.76
C THR A 57 -24.56 4.87 -2.76
N GLY A 58 -24.06 5.96 -2.19
CA GLY A 58 -24.82 6.82 -1.30
C GLY A 58 -24.77 6.42 0.18
N ALA A 59 -23.91 5.46 0.56
CA ALA A 59 -23.66 5.12 1.96
C ALA A 59 -23.07 6.31 2.73
N ARG A 60 -23.35 6.38 4.03
CA ARG A 60 -22.66 7.29 4.94
C ARG A 60 -21.43 6.58 5.50
N CYS A 61 -20.27 7.21 5.38
CA CYS A 61 -19.02 6.63 5.85
C CYS A 61 -18.28 7.55 6.82
N THR A 62 -17.70 6.97 7.86
CA THR A 62 -16.75 7.65 8.76
C THR A 62 -15.37 7.06 8.54
N VAL A 63 -14.36 7.93 8.43
CA VAL A 63 -12.97 7.52 8.32
C VAL A 63 -12.25 7.87 9.61
N THR A 64 -11.61 6.89 10.22
CA THR A 64 -10.79 7.07 11.42
C THR A 64 -9.36 6.62 11.16
N ARG A 65 -8.41 7.25 11.84
CA ARG A 65 -6.99 6.89 11.80
C ARG A 65 -6.37 7.27 13.14
N ASP A 66 -5.55 6.38 13.70
CA ASP A 66 -4.92 6.58 15.01
C ASP A 66 -5.96 6.95 16.11
N ASN A 67 -7.14 6.32 16.04
CA ASN A 67 -8.31 6.57 16.90
C ASN A 67 -8.96 7.97 16.79
N ALA A 68 -8.54 8.80 15.85
CA ALA A 68 -9.16 10.09 15.54
C ALA A 68 -10.03 9.99 14.29
N GLN A 69 -11.21 10.64 14.29
CA GLN A 69 -12.00 10.81 13.08
C GLN A 69 -11.30 11.84 12.17
N VAL A 70 -10.96 11.42 10.96
CA VAL A 70 -10.27 12.27 9.97
C VAL A 70 -11.25 12.82 8.93
N ALA A 71 -12.34 12.11 8.67
CA ALA A 71 -13.39 12.57 7.77
C ALA A 71 -14.74 11.91 8.04
N GLU A 72 -15.79 12.59 7.62
CA GLU A 72 -17.13 12.07 7.50
C GLU A 72 -17.65 12.34 6.09
N ILE A 73 -18.22 11.31 5.47
CA ILE A 73 -18.80 11.34 4.13
C ILE A 73 -20.29 11.13 4.30
N ALA A 74 -21.07 12.20 4.10
CA ALA A 74 -22.52 12.16 4.26
C ALA A 74 -23.21 11.20 3.26
N SER A 75 -22.66 11.10 2.05
CA SER A 75 -23.12 10.22 0.97
C SER A 75 -21.96 9.94 0.01
N THR A 76 -21.65 8.67 -0.23
CA THR A 76 -20.58 8.25 -1.17
C THR A 76 -21.02 8.40 -2.64
N PRO A 77 -20.08 8.71 -3.55
CA PRO A 77 -18.63 8.86 -3.33
C PRO A 77 -18.25 10.19 -2.66
N GLY A 78 -17.15 10.18 -1.90
CA GLY A 78 -16.60 11.37 -1.25
C GLY A 78 -15.07 11.41 -1.24
N ASN A 79 -14.50 12.62 -1.31
CA ASN A 79 -13.06 12.85 -1.26
C ASN A 79 -12.58 13.01 0.18
N VAL A 80 -11.47 12.37 0.53
CA VAL A 80 -10.87 12.42 1.87
C VAL A 80 -9.40 12.75 1.76
N GLN A 81 -8.95 13.72 2.56
CA GLN A 81 -7.53 14.00 2.72
C GLN A 81 -6.94 13.03 3.74
N LEU A 82 -5.97 12.24 3.31
CA LEU A 82 -5.18 11.35 4.16
C LEU A 82 -3.72 11.67 3.95
N ALA A 83 -3.00 12.03 5.01
CA ALA A 83 -1.56 12.20 4.94
C ALA A 83 -0.84 10.86 4.73
N ARG A 84 0.39 10.89 4.21
CA ARG A 84 1.27 9.71 4.14
C ARG A 84 1.44 9.09 5.53
N GLY A 85 1.90 7.85 5.58
CA GLY A 85 2.32 7.23 6.83
C GLY A 85 2.21 5.72 6.82
N ASN A 86 2.55 5.13 7.95
CA ASN A 86 2.53 3.68 8.16
C ASN A 86 1.22 3.20 8.82
N SER A 87 0.53 4.06 9.58
CA SER A 87 -0.72 3.70 10.25
C SER A 87 -1.85 3.46 9.24
N PRO A 88 -2.58 2.34 9.35
CA PRO A 88 -3.79 2.16 8.56
C PRO A 88 -4.89 3.13 8.98
N ALA A 89 -5.81 3.41 8.06
CA ALA A 89 -7.07 4.05 8.36
C ALA A 89 -8.19 3.00 8.36
N THR A 90 -9.29 3.30 9.04
CA THR A 90 -10.49 2.46 9.08
C THR A 90 -11.62 3.25 8.46
N VAL A 91 -12.33 2.66 7.51
CA VAL A 91 -13.56 3.21 6.95
C VAL A 91 -14.73 2.37 7.41
N SER A 92 -15.71 3.01 8.02
CA SER A 92 -16.95 2.37 8.48
C SER A 92 -18.12 2.99 7.73
N CYS A 93 -18.81 2.19 6.93
CA CYS A 93 -19.92 2.64 6.09
C CYS A 93 -21.25 2.00 6.51
N THR A 94 -22.32 2.77 6.38
CA THR A 94 -23.70 2.34 6.63
C THR A 94 -24.62 2.79 5.49
N ALA A 95 -25.56 1.93 5.09
CA ALA A 95 -26.59 2.23 4.11
C ALA A 95 -27.90 1.50 4.46
N ALA A 96 -29.04 2.10 4.11
CA ALA A 96 -30.35 1.51 4.37
C ALA A 96 -30.51 0.18 3.60
N GLY A 97 -30.96 -0.88 4.28
CA GLY A 97 -31.09 -2.21 3.68
C GLY A 97 -29.79 -3.01 3.55
N HIS A 98 -28.68 -2.50 4.08
CA HIS A 98 -27.36 -3.14 4.03
C HIS A 98 -26.75 -3.29 5.43
N MET A 99 -25.87 -4.28 5.58
CA MET A 99 -25.10 -4.49 6.80
C MET A 99 -24.03 -3.39 6.94
N PRO A 100 -23.86 -2.79 8.14
CA PRO A 100 -22.70 -1.96 8.42
C PRO A 100 -21.41 -2.70 8.08
N THR A 101 -20.50 -2.03 7.39
CA THR A 101 -19.24 -2.63 6.93
C THR A 101 -18.07 -1.76 7.36
N THR A 102 -17.05 -2.39 7.91
CA THR A 102 -15.80 -1.74 8.28
C THR A 102 -14.66 -2.37 7.50
N GLU A 103 -13.91 -1.54 6.78
CA GLU A 103 -12.72 -1.95 6.02
C GLU A 103 -11.47 -1.24 6.53
N THR A 104 -10.33 -1.93 6.47
CA THR A 104 -9.03 -1.37 6.83
C THR A 104 -8.31 -0.91 5.58
N LEU A 105 -8.10 0.40 5.46
CA LEU A 105 -7.31 1.01 4.40
C LEU A 105 -5.84 0.98 4.82
N ARG A 106 -5.04 0.18 4.12
CA ARG A 106 -3.59 0.10 4.37
C ARG A 106 -2.86 0.98 3.36
N PRO A 107 -2.03 1.94 3.80
CA PRO A 107 -1.21 2.69 2.86
C PRO A 107 -0.19 1.73 2.24
N LEU A 108 0.12 1.88 0.95
CA LEU A 108 1.09 1.05 0.23
C LEU A 108 2.17 1.93 -0.38
N ARG A 109 3.31 1.33 -0.73
CA ARG A 109 4.42 1.99 -1.41
C ARG A 109 3.94 2.88 -2.55
N ASP A 110 4.40 4.12 -2.51
CA ASP A 110 4.13 5.09 -3.54
C ASP A 110 5.25 5.10 -4.57
N PHE A 111 5.04 4.37 -5.66
CA PHE A 111 5.94 4.39 -6.80
C PHE A 111 5.92 5.73 -7.55
N GLY A 112 4.99 6.64 -7.25
CA GLY A 112 4.91 8.00 -7.78
C GLY A 112 5.92 8.97 -7.16
N LEU A 113 6.47 8.65 -5.98
CA LEU A 113 7.42 9.50 -5.29
C LEU A 113 8.77 9.56 -6.04
N HIS A 114 9.37 10.74 -6.16
CA HIS A 114 10.76 10.86 -6.59
C HIS A 114 11.66 10.67 -5.37
N HIS A 115 12.35 9.53 -5.30
CA HIS A 115 13.43 9.37 -4.32
C HIS A 115 14.59 10.25 -4.76
N HIS A 116 14.99 11.20 -3.90
CA HIS A 116 16.31 11.80 -4.02
C HIS A 116 17.31 10.66 -3.89
N GLN A 117 18.26 10.54 -4.82
CA GLN A 117 19.27 9.48 -4.75
C GLN A 117 19.99 9.62 -3.41
N PRO A 118 19.85 8.66 -2.48
CA PRO A 118 20.54 8.74 -1.23
C PRO A 118 22.00 8.37 -1.50
N THR A 119 22.81 9.35 -1.92
CA THR A 119 24.24 9.13 -2.17
C THR A 119 24.99 9.24 -0.84
N GLY A 120 25.74 8.19 -0.50
CA GLY A 120 26.56 8.14 0.71
C GLY A 120 25.78 7.88 2.01
N PRO A 121 26.48 7.94 3.17
CA PRO A 121 25.92 7.56 4.48
C PRO A 121 24.67 8.36 4.88
N ASN A 122 24.63 9.65 4.58
CA ASN A 122 23.49 10.53 4.89
C ASN A 122 22.22 10.11 4.14
N GLY A 123 22.39 9.60 2.92
CA GLY A 123 21.28 9.10 2.13
C GLY A 123 20.62 7.86 2.74
N ILE A 124 21.41 6.91 3.24
CA ILE A 124 20.89 5.70 3.88
C ILE A 124 20.06 6.06 5.12
N VAL A 125 20.54 7.03 5.92
CA VAL A 125 19.81 7.53 7.10
C VAL A 125 18.49 8.19 6.69
N GLN A 126 18.50 9.06 5.66
CA GLN A 126 17.27 9.72 5.20
C GLN A 126 16.24 8.71 4.66
N GLY A 127 16.70 7.71 3.90
CA GLY A 127 15.83 6.64 3.40
C GLY A 127 15.20 5.82 4.53
N ARG A 128 15.95 5.55 5.60
CA ARG A 128 15.40 4.91 6.81
C ARG A 128 14.33 5.78 7.47
N ILE A 129 14.58 7.07 7.66
CA ILE A 129 13.61 8.02 8.25
C ILE A 129 12.33 8.06 7.40
N ASP A 130 12.46 8.08 6.07
CA ASP A 130 11.32 8.11 5.16
C ASP A 130 10.45 6.84 5.25
N ILE A 131 11.08 5.69 5.50
CA ILE A 131 10.40 4.41 5.76
C ILE A 131 9.73 4.43 7.13
N GLU A 132 10.45 4.84 8.17
CA GLU A 132 9.96 4.88 9.57
C GLU A 132 8.78 5.83 9.73
N THR A 133 8.80 6.97 9.04
CA THR A 133 7.70 7.95 9.01
C THR A 133 6.59 7.55 8.03
N GLY A 134 6.84 6.61 7.12
CA GLY A 134 5.90 6.20 6.09
C GLY A 134 5.68 7.24 4.98
N ARG A 135 6.60 8.21 4.81
CA ARG A 135 6.57 9.21 3.73
C ARG A 135 6.50 8.56 2.33
N VAL A 136 7.03 7.34 2.23
CA VAL A 136 7.05 6.53 1.00
C VAL A 136 5.78 5.71 0.77
N ARG A 137 4.74 5.83 1.61
CA ARG A 137 3.49 5.08 1.48
C ARG A 137 2.28 6.00 1.35
N ARG A 138 1.36 5.69 0.45
CA ARG A 138 0.13 6.46 0.19
C ARG A 138 -1.12 5.59 0.27
N PHE A 139 -2.26 6.22 0.46
CA PHE A 139 -3.56 5.60 0.32
C PHE A 139 -4.00 5.62 -1.15
N TYR A 140 -4.91 4.72 -1.50
CA TYR A 140 -5.50 4.59 -2.83
C TYR A 140 -7.02 4.69 -2.72
N ASP A 141 -7.65 5.07 -3.82
CA ASP A 141 -9.11 5.06 -3.93
C ASP A 141 -9.66 3.66 -3.61
N THR A 142 -10.80 3.64 -2.93
CA THR A 142 -11.41 2.40 -2.45
C THR A 142 -12.92 2.42 -2.64
N THR A 143 -13.50 1.24 -2.75
CA THR A 143 -14.95 1.02 -2.78
C THR A 143 -15.31 0.03 -1.68
N VAL A 144 -16.04 0.50 -0.67
CA VAL A 144 -16.54 -0.34 0.42
C VAL A 144 -17.79 -1.08 -0.04
N ALA A 145 -17.76 -2.40 -0.06
CA ALA A 145 -18.92 -3.20 -0.48
C ALA A 145 -19.76 -3.61 0.73
N LEU A 146 -20.99 -3.10 0.83
CA LEU A 146 -21.90 -3.40 1.93
C LEU A 146 -22.81 -4.59 1.55
N PRO A 147 -22.76 -5.71 2.27
CA PRO A 147 -23.67 -6.82 2.03
C PRO A 147 -25.12 -6.39 2.28
N PRO A 148 -26.11 -6.97 1.56
CA PRO A 148 -27.52 -6.84 1.92
C PRO A 148 -27.76 -7.20 3.39
N ALA A 149 -28.67 -6.47 4.07
CA ALA A 149 -29.06 -6.75 5.45
C ALA A 149 -29.68 -8.15 5.61
N SER A 150 -30.31 -8.66 4.54
CA SER A 150 -30.78 -10.03 4.44
C SER A 150 -30.58 -10.57 3.03
N PHE A 151 -30.07 -11.79 2.91
CA PHE A 151 -29.98 -12.52 1.64
C PHE A 151 -31.24 -13.34 1.38
N ALA A 152 -31.65 -13.47 0.12
CA ALA A 152 -32.81 -14.28 -0.25
C ALA A 152 -32.57 -15.79 -0.02
N SER A 153 -31.32 -16.24 -0.14
CA SER A 153 -30.92 -17.63 0.12
C SER A 153 -29.47 -17.74 0.60
N ALA A 154 -29.09 -18.91 1.11
CA ALA A 154 -27.69 -19.22 1.42
C ALA A 154 -26.80 -19.16 0.17
N ALA A 155 -27.33 -19.57 -1.00
CA ALA A 155 -26.60 -19.53 -2.25
C ALA A 155 -26.28 -18.08 -2.68
N ASP A 156 -27.24 -17.16 -2.53
CA ASP A 156 -27.04 -15.74 -2.84
C ASP A 156 -26.00 -15.09 -1.92
N ARG A 157 -26.06 -15.42 -0.63
CA ARG A 157 -25.02 -15.01 0.34
C ARG A 157 -23.65 -15.50 -0.11
N ASP A 158 -23.53 -16.79 -0.36
CA ASP A 158 -22.25 -17.42 -0.68
C ASP A 158 -21.68 -16.88 -2.02
N ALA A 159 -22.52 -16.62 -3.02
CA ALA A 159 -22.13 -16.01 -4.28
C ALA A 159 -21.63 -14.57 -4.10
N TRP A 160 -22.31 -13.75 -3.29
CA TRP A 160 -21.90 -12.38 -3.01
C TRP A 160 -20.53 -12.35 -2.33
N PHE A 161 -20.34 -13.13 -1.27
CA PHE A 161 -19.07 -13.19 -0.55
C PHE A 161 -17.95 -13.82 -1.38
N ALA A 162 -18.23 -14.81 -2.22
CA ALA A 162 -17.23 -15.37 -3.14
C ALA A 162 -16.73 -14.32 -4.15
N SER A 163 -17.64 -13.52 -4.70
CA SER A 163 -17.30 -12.39 -5.59
C SER A 163 -16.40 -11.36 -4.88
N ARG A 164 -16.71 -11.01 -3.63
CA ARG A 164 -15.87 -10.09 -2.85
C ARG A 164 -14.49 -10.68 -2.52
N ALA A 165 -14.44 -11.95 -2.15
CA ALA A 165 -13.16 -12.63 -1.90
C ALA A 165 -12.27 -12.65 -3.16
N GLN A 166 -12.86 -12.80 -4.35
CA GLN A 166 -12.13 -12.72 -5.61
C GLN A 166 -11.61 -11.30 -5.89
N ALA A 167 -12.39 -10.26 -5.60
CA ALA A 167 -11.94 -8.87 -5.72
C ALA A 167 -10.75 -8.57 -4.79
N ILE A 168 -10.81 -9.00 -3.52
CA ILE A 168 -9.72 -8.89 -2.54
C ILE A 168 -8.46 -9.59 -3.08
N ARG A 169 -8.57 -10.84 -3.53
CA ARG A 169 -7.44 -11.59 -4.10
C ARG A 169 -6.85 -10.90 -5.32
N THR A 170 -7.69 -10.36 -6.21
CA THR A 170 -7.23 -9.67 -7.43
C THR A 170 -6.44 -8.42 -7.06
N TYR A 171 -6.97 -7.60 -6.14
CA TYR A 171 -6.29 -6.40 -5.64
C TYR A 171 -4.92 -6.75 -5.05
N TRP A 172 -4.87 -7.71 -4.12
CA TRP A 172 -3.61 -8.06 -3.45
C TRP A 172 -2.61 -8.76 -4.37
N THR A 173 -3.05 -9.58 -5.32
CA THR A 173 -2.16 -10.26 -6.29
C THR A 173 -1.34 -9.25 -7.09
N LEU A 174 -1.94 -8.11 -7.49
CA LEU A 174 -1.23 -7.03 -8.16
C LEU A 174 -0.04 -6.52 -7.31
N HIS A 175 -0.30 -6.23 -6.04
CA HIS A 175 0.70 -5.66 -5.14
C HIS A 175 1.75 -6.69 -4.70
N ILE A 176 1.35 -7.94 -4.45
CA ILE A 176 2.24 -9.06 -4.13
C ILE A 176 3.20 -9.30 -5.30
N GLY A 177 2.70 -9.35 -6.54
CA GLY A 177 3.56 -9.53 -7.72
C GLY A 177 4.58 -8.40 -7.91
N ARG A 178 4.22 -7.15 -7.59
CA ARG A 178 5.17 -6.02 -7.58
C ARG A 178 6.26 -6.22 -6.53
N ALA A 179 5.90 -6.68 -5.34
CA ALA A 179 6.86 -6.96 -4.28
C ALA A 179 7.76 -8.16 -4.62
N GLU A 180 7.24 -9.21 -5.26
CA GLU A 180 8.02 -10.38 -5.69
C GLU A 180 9.09 -10.03 -6.74
N ARG A 181 8.81 -9.07 -7.63
CA ARG A 181 9.80 -8.56 -8.60
C ARG A 181 10.88 -7.65 -7.99
N ASN A 182 10.71 -7.27 -6.73
CA ASN A 182 11.67 -6.49 -5.97
C ASN A 182 12.00 -7.23 -4.67
N SER A 183 12.84 -8.27 -4.80
CA SER A 183 13.28 -9.11 -3.67
C SER A 183 13.96 -8.33 -2.54
N ASP A 184 14.41 -7.12 -2.82
CA ASP A 184 15.10 -6.23 -1.89
C ASP A 184 14.18 -5.19 -1.24
N ALA A 185 12.86 -5.30 -1.46
CA ALA A 185 11.88 -4.44 -0.83
C ALA A 185 11.95 -4.59 0.70
N THR A 186 12.22 -3.49 1.40
CA THR A 186 12.25 -3.42 2.87
C THR A 186 10.90 -3.01 3.48
N ILE A 187 9.99 -2.53 2.64
CA ILE A 187 8.60 -2.19 2.96
C ILE A 187 7.68 -2.95 2.00
N ASP A 188 6.47 -3.28 2.43
CA ASP A 188 5.49 -3.98 1.59
C ASP A 188 6.07 -5.23 0.93
N THR A 189 6.81 -6.02 1.73
CA THR A 189 7.33 -7.31 1.28
C THR A 189 6.18 -8.23 0.83
N ALA A 190 6.45 -9.17 -0.07
CA ALA A 190 5.44 -10.15 -0.49
C ALA A 190 4.83 -10.89 0.72
N GLN A 191 5.62 -11.20 1.75
CA GLN A 191 5.12 -11.81 2.98
C GLN A 191 4.16 -10.88 3.74
N THR A 192 4.52 -9.60 3.91
CA THR A 192 3.66 -8.61 4.57
C THR A 192 2.33 -8.46 3.83
N LEU A 193 2.37 -8.34 2.51
CA LEU A 193 1.19 -8.16 1.67
C LEU A 193 0.27 -9.39 1.66
N ARG A 194 0.83 -10.61 1.68
CA ARG A 194 0.05 -11.84 1.87
C ARG A 194 -0.66 -11.85 3.23
N GLY A 195 0.02 -11.44 4.30
CA GLY A 195 -0.59 -11.28 5.62
C GLY A 195 -1.75 -10.27 5.63
N TYR A 196 -1.65 -9.18 4.86
CA TYR A 196 -2.76 -8.24 4.69
C TYR A 196 -3.94 -8.83 3.93
N MET A 197 -3.67 -9.56 2.84
CA MET A 197 -4.71 -10.29 2.10
C MET A 197 -5.44 -11.29 3.00
N ASP A 198 -4.70 -12.07 3.78
CA ASP A 198 -5.28 -13.05 4.70
C ASP A 198 -6.15 -12.39 5.77
N ALA A 199 -5.71 -11.24 6.30
CA ALA A 199 -6.48 -10.47 7.27
C ALA A 199 -7.80 -9.93 6.68
N ASP A 200 -7.79 -9.48 5.44
CA ASP A 200 -8.97 -8.96 4.74
C ASP A 200 -9.96 -10.09 4.39
N LEU A 201 -9.45 -11.24 3.94
CA LEU A 201 -10.27 -12.43 3.72
C LEU A 201 -10.90 -12.92 5.03
N ALA A 202 -10.14 -12.94 6.12
CA ALA A 202 -10.67 -13.31 7.43
C ALA A 202 -11.74 -12.31 7.94
N ALA A 203 -11.59 -11.01 7.64
CA ALA A 203 -12.61 -10.01 7.95
C ALA A 203 -13.90 -10.26 7.16
N LEU A 204 -13.77 -10.55 5.86
CA LEU A 204 -14.88 -10.90 5.00
C LEU A 204 -15.60 -12.18 5.48
N ASP A 205 -14.87 -13.19 5.93
CA ASP A 205 -15.44 -14.43 6.47
C ASP A 205 -16.22 -14.18 7.77
N ARG A 206 -15.73 -13.30 8.66
CA ARG A 206 -16.49 -12.88 9.85
C ARG A 206 -17.77 -12.15 9.47
N GLN A 207 -17.73 -11.31 8.45
CA GLN A 207 -18.91 -10.61 7.94
C GLN A 207 -19.92 -11.59 7.33
N LYS A 208 -19.44 -12.61 6.59
CA LYS A 208 -20.27 -13.70 6.07
C LYS A 208 -20.96 -14.50 7.17
N ALA A 209 -20.25 -14.79 8.25
CA ALA A 209 -20.81 -15.50 9.40
C ALA A 209 -21.92 -14.69 10.10
N ALA A 210 -21.83 -13.35 10.07
CA ALA A 210 -22.85 -12.46 10.62
C ALA A 210 -24.03 -12.18 9.67
N ALA A 211 -23.96 -12.62 8.41
CA ALA A 211 -24.97 -12.32 7.40
C ALA A 211 -26.25 -13.15 7.60
N VAL A 212 -27.39 -12.47 7.53
CA VAL A 212 -28.71 -13.07 7.75
C VAL A 212 -29.32 -13.56 6.43
N ILE A 213 -30.01 -14.69 6.45
CA ILE A 213 -30.82 -15.19 5.34
C ILE A 213 -32.29 -14.97 5.71
N ALA A 214 -33.07 -14.40 4.80
CA ALA A 214 -34.49 -14.14 5.02
C ALA A 214 -35.25 -15.45 5.27
N ALA A 215 -36.17 -15.42 6.24
CA ALA A 215 -37.06 -16.56 6.46
C ALA A 215 -37.99 -16.72 5.24
N PRO A 216 -38.30 -17.96 4.81
CA PRO A 216 -39.26 -18.16 3.73
C PRO A 216 -40.61 -17.57 4.12
N ALA A 217 -41.19 -16.75 3.25
CA ALA A 217 -42.53 -16.21 3.45
C ALA A 217 -43.51 -17.37 3.63
N ARG A 218 -44.10 -17.50 4.82
CA ARG A 218 -45.17 -18.47 5.06
C ARG A 218 -46.32 -18.11 4.12
N ARG A 219 -46.55 -18.92 3.08
CA ARG A 219 -47.74 -18.79 2.24
C ARG A 219 -48.96 -18.99 3.13
N GLY A 220 -49.74 -17.93 3.32
CA GLY A 220 -51.00 -17.97 4.05
C GLY A 220 -51.93 -19.02 3.45
N ARG A 221 -52.55 -19.80 4.34
CA ARG A 221 -53.50 -20.86 4.02
C ARG A 221 -54.90 -20.29 3.94
#